data_AF-A0A961C0L9-F1
#
_entry.id   AF-A0A961C0L9-F1
#
_cell.length_a   1.000
_cell.length_b   1.000
_cell.length_c   1.000
_cell.angle_alpha   90.00
_cell.angle_beta   90.00
_cell.angle_gamma   90.00
#
_symmetry.space_group_name_H-M   'P 1'
#
loop_
_entity.id
_entity.type
_entity.pdbx_description
1 polymer ?
#
loop_
_entity_poly.entity_id
_entity_poly.type
_entity_poly.pdbx_seq_one_letter_code
_entity_poly.pdbx_strand_id
1 'polypeptide(L)'
;MTDPKNDRAQLALSNLSTGLWRIQELLETLLYQLEVQSVLIETGRSRWLGRSTSDIETVIESLRETELLRAVDATPVCDLLGLPADTPLSEIAKAAPAPWDHVLEEHRVALSNATHELSQLSRTNGEMLEISYRAVQDTLDRFNHAPEGATYTARGSRENARGHHLIDHVG
;
A
#
# COMPACT_ATOMS: atom_id res chain seq x y z
N MET A 1 -25.99 -40.85 11.82
CA MET A 1 -27.01 -39.81 11.61
C MET A 1 -26.44 -38.54 12.22
N THR A 2 -25.87 -37.66 11.42
CA THR A 2 -25.25 -36.41 11.88
C THR A 2 -26.31 -35.51 12.51
N ASP A 3 -25.93 -34.82 13.59
CA ASP A 3 -26.79 -33.84 14.26
C ASP A 3 -26.99 -32.64 13.33
N PRO A 4 -28.23 -32.27 12.94
CA PRO A 4 -28.49 -31.14 12.05
C PRO A 4 -27.96 -29.80 12.58
N LYS A 5 -27.74 -29.66 13.90
CA LYS A 5 -27.07 -28.48 14.46
C LYS A 5 -25.58 -28.46 14.12
N ASN A 6 -24.92 -29.63 14.16
CA ASN A 6 -23.52 -29.77 13.80
C ASN A 6 -23.29 -29.49 12.31
N ASP A 7 -24.18 -29.97 11.44
CA ASP A 7 -24.09 -29.73 9.99
C ASP A 7 -24.21 -28.22 9.66
N ARG A 8 -25.07 -27.48 10.38
CA ARG A 8 -25.17 -26.01 10.24
C ARG A 8 -23.92 -25.29 10.73
N ALA A 9 -23.34 -25.73 11.84
CA ALA A 9 -22.11 -25.15 12.38
C ALA A 9 -20.93 -25.35 11.41
N GLN A 10 -20.79 -26.55 10.84
CA GLN A 10 -19.76 -26.82 9.83
C GLN A 10 -19.93 -25.95 8.58
N LEU A 11 -21.17 -25.80 8.08
CA LEU A 11 -21.44 -24.95 6.93
C LEU A 11 -21.11 -23.47 7.22
N ALA A 12 -21.52 -22.95 8.37
CA ALA A 12 -21.24 -21.56 8.76
C ALA A 12 -19.74 -21.30 8.91
N LEU A 13 -19.01 -22.20 9.56
CA LEU A 13 -17.54 -22.11 9.71
C LEU A 13 -16.82 -22.19 8.35
N SER A 14 -17.29 -23.04 7.45
CA SER A 14 -16.78 -23.13 6.08
C SER A 14 -17.00 -21.86 5.27
N ASN A 15 -18.16 -21.23 5.40
CA ASN A 15 -18.45 -19.96 4.73
C ASN A 15 -17.53 -18.84 5.26
N LEU A 16 -17.40 -18.73 6.59
CA LEU A 16 -16.50 -17.77 7.21
C LEU A 16 -15.04 -17.97 6.77
N SER A 17 -14.54 -19.21 6.77
CA SER A 17 -13.20 -19.54 6.28
C SER A 17 -13.01 -19.18 4.80
N THR A 18 -14.04 -19.41 3.96
CA THR A 18 -14.01 -19.02 2.54
C THR A 18 -13.86 -17.50 2.38
N GLY A 19 -14.61 -16.72 3.16
CA GLY A 19 -14.49 -15.26 3.20
C GLY A 19 -13.10 -14.79 3.66
N LEU A 20 -12.57 -15.40 4.72
CA LEU A 20 -11.23 -15.10 5.25
C LEU A 20 -10.12 -15.40 4.22
N TRP A 21 -10.22 -16.55 3.54
CA TRP A 21 -9.29 -16.90 2.48
C TRP A 21 -9.36 -15.90 1.33
N ARG A 22 -10.56 -15.49 0.92
CA ARG A 22 -10.73 -14.48 -0.14
C ARG A 22 -10.09 -13.13 0.22
N ILE A 23 -10.20 -12.73 1.48
CA ILE A 23 -9.51 -11.52 1.98
C ILE A 23 -8.01 -11.70 1.90
N GLN A 24 -7.47 -12.85 2.31
CA GLN A 24 -6.05 -13.13 2.23
C GLN A 24 -5.53 -13.01 0.78
N GLU A 25 -6.24 -13.55 -0.21
CA GLU A 25 -5.88 -13.39 -1.63
C GLU A 25 -5.88 -11.92 -2.09
N LEU A 26 -6.85 -11.13 -1.62
CA LEU A 26 -6.94 -9.70 -1.97
C LEU A 26 -5.81 -8.91 -1.31
N LEU A 27 -5.42 -9.24 -0.08
CA LEU A 27 -4.27 -8.62 0.59
C LEU A 27 -2.96 -8.99 -0.13
N GLU A 28 -2.79 -10.23 -0.56
CA GLU A 28 -1.63 -10.66 -1.38
C GLU A 28 -1.59 -9.91 -2.72
N THR A 29 -2.75 -9.77 -3.37
CA THR A 29 -2.86 -8.97 -4.60
C THR A 29 -2.49 -7.51 -4.35
N LEU A 30 -2.92 -6.93 -3.22
CA LEU A 30 -2.60 -5.56 -2.85
C LEU A 30 -1.10 -5.39 -2.55
N LEU A 31 -0.46 -6.35 -1.88
CA LEU A 31 0.99 -6.38 -1.66
C LEU A 31 1.72 -6.32 -3.00
N TYR A 32 1.35 -7.22 -3.93
CA TYR A 32 1.91 -7.23 -5.27
C TYR A 32 1.74 -5.87 -5.99
N GLN A 33 0.57 -5.25 -5.90
CA GLN A 33 0.35 -3.94 -6.53
C GLN A 33 1.21 -2.83 -5.93
N LEU A 34 1.44 -2.86 -4.60
CA LEU A 34 2.36 -1.92 -3.95
C LEU A 34 3.80 -2.15 -4.38
N GLU A 35 4.27 -3.39 -4.51
CA GLU A 35 5.61 -3.68 -5.04
C GLU A 35 5.79 -3.19 -6.47
N VAL A 36 4.78 -3.42 -7.33
CA VAL A 36 4.78 -2.89 -8.71
C VAL A 36 4.89 -1.37 -8.70
N GLN A 37 4.17 -0.69 -7.81
CA GLN A 37 4.27 0.76 -7.66
C GLN A 37 5.68 1.17 -7.24
N SER A 38 6.32 0.49 -6.29
CA SER A 38 7.71 0.76 -5.88
C SER A 38 8.65 0.69 -7.07
N VAL A 39 8.56 -0.39 -7.87
CA VAL A 39 9.40 -0.57 -9.08
C VAL A 39 9.16 0.54 -10.10
N LEU A 40 7.92 0.98 -10.30
CA LEU A 40 7.60 2.08 -11.21
C LEU A 40 8.20 3.42 -10.74
N ILE A 41 8.19 3.67 -9.43
CA ILE A 41 8.80 4.86 -8.82
C ILE A 41 10.32 4.81 -9.00
N GLU A 42 10.96 3.72 -8.58
CA GLU A 42 12.41 3.54 -8.65
C GLU A 42 12.96 3.62 -10.07
N THR A 43 12.22 3.09 -11.05
CA THR A 43 12.60 3.12 -12.47
C THR A 43 12.18 4.40 -13.19
N GLY A 44 11.55 5.36 -12.50
CA GLY A 44 11.09 6.63 -13.07
C GLY A 44 10.01 6.48 -14.16
N ARG A 45 9.26 5.37 -14.18
CA ARG A 45 8.24 5.08 -15.20
C ARG A 45 6.90 5.72 -14.88
N SER A 46 6.90 7.04 -14.69
CA SER A 46 5.75 7.84 -14.23
C SER A 46 4.48 7.67 -15.08
N ARG A 47 4.62 7.41 -16.38
CA ARG A 47 3.47 7.18 -17.29
C ARG A 47 2.53 6.06 -16.84
N TRP A 48 3.00 5.09 -16.06
CA TRP A 48 2.20 3.96 -15.57
C TRP A 48 1.71 4.12 -14.13
N LEU A 49 2.17 5.13 -13.40
CA LEU A 49 1.81 5.32 -11.99
C LEU A 49 0.31 5.50 -11.80
N GLY A 50 -0.35 6.30 -12.66
CA GLY A 50 -1.80 6.48 -12.58
C GLY A 50 -2.58 5.18 -12.76
N ARG A 51 -2.10 4.27 -13.63
CA ARG A 51 -2.71 2.94 -13.79
C ARG A 51 -2.52 2.09 -12.54
N SER A 52 -1.30 2.04 -12.00
CA SER A 52 -1.00 1.31 -10.76
C SER A 52 -1.83 1.81 -9.58
N THR A 53 -2.02 3.13 -9.43
CA THR A 53 -2.91 3.70 -8.41
C THR A 53 -4.37 3.24 -8.58
N SER A 54 -4.88 3.23 -9.82
CA SER A 54 -6.25 2.77 -10.11
C SER A 54 -6.42 1.26 -9.81
N ASP A 55 -5.39 0.46 -10.09
CA ASP A 55 -5.39 -0.98 -9.80
C ASP A 55 -5.40 -1.22 -8.27
N ILE A 56 -4.62 -0.45 -7.50
CA ILE A 56 -4.64 -0.45 -6.03
C ILE A 56 -6.03 -0.10 -5.50
N GLU A 57 -6.65 0.97 -5.99
CA GLU A 57 -7.99 1.39 -5.57
C GLU A 57 -9.05 0.31 -5.83
N THR A 58 -8.95 -0.37 -6.98
CA THR A 58 -9.86 -1.48 -7.34
C THR A 58 -9.76 -2.65 -6.36
N VAL A 59 -8.53 -3.00 -5.95
CA VAL A 59 -8.30 -4.07 -4.97
C VAL A 59 -8.80 -3.66 -3.58
N ILE A 60 -8.58 -2.40 -3.17
CA ILE A 60 -9.07 -1.87 -1.89
C ILE A 60 -10.61 -1.92 -1.83
N GLU A 61 -11.30 -1.59 -2.92
CA GLU A 61 -12.77 -1.65 -2.95
C GLU A 61 -13.27 -3.10 -2.84
N SER A 62 -12.66 -4.01 -3.60
CA SER A 62 -12.96 -5.45 -3.50
C SER A 62 -12.74 -6.01 -2.09
N LEU A 63 -11.69 -5.53 -1.41
CA LEU A 63 -11.39 -5.90 -0.03
C LEU A 63 -12.47 -5.41 0.94
N ARG A 64 -12.95 -4.18 0.79
CA ARG A 64 -14.04 -3.63 1.62
C ARG A 64 -15.33 -4.41 1.44
N GLU A 65 -15.72 -4.71 0.21
CA GLU A 65 -16.90 -5.51 -0.09
C GLU A 65 -16.81 -6.91 0.53
N THR A 66 -15.66 -7.57 0.37
CA THR A 66 -15.43 -8.92 0.92
C THR A 66 -15.43 -8.91 2.44
N GLU A 67 -14.86 -7.87 3.07
CA GLU A 67 -14.84 -7.74 4.54
C GLU A 67 -16.25 -7.52 5.12
N LEU A 68 -17.11 -6.78 4.42
CA LEU A 68 -18.52 -6.64 4.80
C LEU A 68 -19.24 -7.99 4.75
N LEU A 69 -19.01 -8.78 3.71
CA LEU A 69 -19.57 -10.13 3.60
C LEU A 69 -19.05 -11.05 4.70
N ARG A 70 -17.73 -11.02 4.98
CA ARG A 70 -17.12 -11.78 6.09
C ARG A 70 -17.74 -11.41 7.44
N ALA A 71 -18.02 -10.13 7.68
CA ALA A 71 -18.68 -9.69 8.91
C ALA A 71 -20.10 -10.25 9.04
N VAL A 72 -20.85 -10.33 7.93
CA VAL A 72 -22.17 -10.98 7.89
C VAL A 72 -22.04 -12.49 8.17
N ASP A 73 -21.08 -13.17 7.53
CA ASP A 73 -20.85 -14.61 7.71
C ASP A 73 -20.37 -15.00 9.11
N ALA A 74 -19.78 -14.08 9.85
CA ALA A 74 -19.37 -14.30 11.25
C ALA A 74 -20.57 -14.41 12.20
N THR A 75 -21.71 -13.77 11.89
CA THR A 75 -22.86 -13.72 12.81
C THR A 75 -23.46 -15.10 13.07
N PRO A 76 -23.78 -15.93 12.04
CA PRO A 76 -24.26 -17.29 12.26
C PRO A 76 -23.26 -18.18 13.01
N VAL A 77 -21.94 -17.94 12.84
CA VAL A 77 -20.91 -18.69 13.58
C VAL A 77 -20.99 -18.35 15.07
N CYS A 78 -21.03 -17.06 15.42
CA CYS A 78 -21.17 -16.62 16.81
C CYS A 78 -22.44 -17.21 17.45
N ASP A 79 -23.59 -17.11 16.77
CA ASP A 79 -24.86 -17.65 17.27
C ASP A 79 -24.79 -19.16 17.55
N LEU A 80 -24.19 -19.93 16.62
CA LEU A 80 -24.09 -21.39 16.73
C LEU A 80 -23.09 -21.82 17.82
N LEU A 81 -22.06 -21.03 18.07
CA LEU A 81 -21.09 -21.24 19.15
C LEU A 81 -21.54 -20.64 20.49
N GLY A 82 -22.65 -19.90 20.53
CA GLY A 82 -23.16 -19.25 21.74
C GLY A 82 -22.31 -18.05 22.20
N LEU A 83 -21.69 -17.36 21.24
CA LEU A 83 -20.84 -16.19 21.44
C LEU A 83 -21.60 -14.89 21.11
N PRO A 84 -21.22 -13.74 21.69
CA PRO A 84 -21.69 -12.43 21.24
C PRO A 84 -21.42 -12.19 19.75
N ALA A 85 -22.30 -11.45 19.07
CA ALA A 85 -22.18 -11.21 17.62
C ALA A 85 -20.90 -10.44 17.22
N ASP A 86 -20.34 -9.63 18.11
CA ASP A 86 -19.14 -8.82 17.95
C ASP A 86 -17.85 -9.49 18.45
N THR A 87 -17.91 -10.79 18.73
CA THR A 87 -16.76 -11.56 19.21
C THR A 87 -15.60 -11.51 18.21
N PRO A 88 -14.36 -11.21 18.64
CA PRO A 88 -13.21 -11.15 17.74
C PRO A 88 -12.86 -12.54 17.19
N LEU A 89 -12.29 -12.57 15.97
CA LEU A 89 -11.91 -13.82 15.29
C LEU A 89 -11.00 -14.73 16.14
N SER A 90 -10.14 -14.15 16.98
CA SER A 90 -9.27 -14.90 17.92
C SER A 90 -10.04 -15.69 18.97
N GLU A 91 -11.20 -15.18 19.41
CA GLU A 91 -12.06 -15.88 20.37
C GLU A 91 -12.99 -16.86 19.66
N ILE A 92 -13.47 -16.52 18.46
CA ILE A 92 -14.20 -17.44 17.59
C ILE A 92 -13.34 -18.69 17.30
N ALA A 93 -12.08 -18.51 16.93
CA ALA A 93 -11.16 -19.62 16.66
C ALA A 93 -11.00 -20.55 17.88
N LYS A 94 -10.84 -19.99 19.09
CA LYS A 94 -10.71 -20.79 20.32
C LYS A 94 -11.97 -21.58 20.68
N ALA A 95 -13.13 -21.04 20.37
CA ALA A 95 -14.43 -21.66 20.65
C ALA A 95 -14.88 -22.64 19.54
N ALA A 96 -14.28 -22.54 18.35
CA ALA A 96 -14.64 -23.38 17.23
C ALA A 96 -14.24 -24.85 17.49
N PRO A 97 -15.06 -25.82 17.06
CA PRO A 97 -14.70 -27.22 17.14
C PRO A 97 -13.62 -27.58 16.10
N ALA A 98 -12.84 -28.61 16.39
CA ALA A 98 -11.89 -29.15 15.41
C ALA A 98 -12.58 -29.56 14.09
N PRO A 99 -11.96 -29.30 12.92
CA PRO A 99 -10.62 -28.72 12.72
C PRO A 99 -10.61 -27.18 12.60
N TRP A 100 -11.75 -26.52 12.80
CA TRP A 100 -11.93 -25.11 12.50
C TRP A 100 -11.19 -24.19 13.47
N ASP A 101 -10.91 -24.65 14.68
CA ASP A 101 -10.04 -23.97 15.63
C ASP A 101 -8.68 -23.62 15.01
N HIS A 102 -8.04 -24.60 14.38
CA HIS A 102 -6.75 -24.42 13.74
C HIS A 102 -6.86 -23.59 12.46
N VAL A 103 -7.82 -23.91 11.59
CA VAL A 103 -8.01 -23.22 10.30
C VAL A 103 -8.26 -21.72 10.49
N LEU A 104 -9.13 -21.35 11.43
CA LEU A 104 -9.43 -19.93 11.69
C LEU A 104 -8.23 -19.20 12.30
N GLU A 105 -7.45 -19.88 13.15
CA GLU A 105 -6.22 -19.31 13.72
C GLU A 105 -5.15 -19.09 12.63
N GLU A 106 -4.98 -20.04 11.70
CA GLU A 106 -4.08 -19.88 10.56
C GLU A 106 -4.45 -18.66 9.70
N HIS A 107 -5.74 -18.51 9.37
CA HIS A 107 -6.21 -17.31 8.67
C HIS A 107 -5.92 -16.03 9.46
N ARG A 108 -6.19 -16.03 10.77
CA ARG A 108 -5.96 -14.84 11.61
C ARG A 108 -4.48 -14.42 11.60
N VAL A 109 -3.57 -15.38 11.69
CA VAL A 109 -2.12 -15.13 11.61
C VAL A 109 -1.74 -14.60 10.23
N ALA A 110 -2.21 -15.24 9.15
CA ALA A 110 -1.93 -14.80 7.79
C ALA A 110 -2.40 -13.36 7.51
N LEU A 111 -3.63 -13.03 7.92
CA LEU A 111 -4.20 -11.69 7.78
C LEU A 111 -3.41 -10.64 8.57
N SER A 112 -2.98 -10.97 9.80
CA SER A 112 -2.16 -10.09 10.63
C SER A 112 -0.81 -9.80 9.98
N ASN A 113 -0.16 -10.82 9.42
CA ASN A 113 1.13 -10.68 8.74
C ASN A 113 1.00 -9.84 7.47
N ALA A 114 0.02 -10.14 6.61
CA ALA A 114 -0.21 -9.40 5.37
C ALA A 114 -0.53 -7.92 5.64
N THR A 115 -1.35 -7.62 6.65
CA THR A 115 -1.67 -6.23 7.03
C THR A 115 -0.45 -5.48 7.55
N HIS A 116 0.43 -6.16 8.29
CA HIS A 116 1.69 -5.56 8.76
C HIS A 116 2.62 -5.20 7.60
N GLU A 117 2.79 -6.12 6.66
CA GLU A 117 3.62 -5.93 5.47
C GLU A 117 3.07 -4.83 4.55
N LEU A 118 1.76 -4.82 4.29
CA LEU A 118 1.07 -3.76 3.54
C LEU A 118 1.32 -2.38 4.16
N SER A 119 1.24 -2.29 5.49
CA SER A 119 1.48 -1.03 6.21
C SER A 119 2.92 -0.55 6.05
N GLN A 120 3.89 -1.46 5.96
CA GLN A 120 5.29 -1.10 5.72
C GLN A 120 5.49 -0.62 4.27
N LEU A 121 5.05 -1.40 3.28
CA LEU A 121 5.20 -1.06 1.85
C LEU A 121 4.49 0.24 1.49
N SER A 122 3.27 0.46 2.01
CA SER A 122 2.52 1.68 1.76
C SER A 122 3.24 2.93 2.28
N ARG A 123 3.88 2.85 3.47
CA ARG A 123 4.69 3.96 4.00
C ARG A 123 5.91 4.23 3.14
N THR A 124 6.66 3.18 2.80
CA THR A 124 7.84 3.29 1.93
C THR A 124 7.49 3.93 0.58
N ASN A 125 6.40 3.50 -0.05
CA ASN A 125 5.96 4.08 -1.32
C ASN A 125 5.57 5.56 -1.17
N GLY A 126 4.89 5.93 -0.10
CA GLY A 126 4.54 7.32 0.19
C GLY A 126 5.78 8.21 0.32
N GLU A 127 6.79 7.76 1.06
CA GLU A 127 8.06 8.47 1.22
C GLU A 127 8.80 8.62 -0.13
N MET A 128 8.87 7.55 -0.93
CA MET A 128 9.52 7.59 -2.25
C MET A 128 8.82 8.53 -3.24
N LEU A 129 7.49 8.58 -3.23
CA LEU A 129 6.70 9.49 -4.07
C LEU A 129 6.96 10.94 -3.69
N GLU A 130 7.03 11.25 -2.40
CA GLU A 130 7.31 12.61 -1.91
C GLU A 130 8.72 13.07 -2.31
N ILE A 131 9.73 12.20 -2.16
CA ILE A 131 11.11 12.48 -2.59
C ILE A 131 11.17 12.72 -4.10
N SER A 132 10.52 11.85 -4.89
CA SER A 132 10.48 11.96 -6.35
C SER A 132 9.83 13.27 -6.81
N TYR A 133 8.73 13.65 -6.17
CA TYR A 133 8.03 14.90 -6.47
C TYR A 133 8.92 16.13 -6.20
N ARG A 134 9.58 16.19 -5.04
CA ARG A 134 10.51 17.28 -4.69
C ARG A 134 11.67 17.37 -5.68
N ALA A 135 12.25 16.25 -6.08
CA ALA A 135 13.35 16.24 -7.06
C ALA A 135 12.93 16.77 -8.44
N VAL A 136 11.70 16.49 -8.88
CA VAL A 136 11.13 17.05 -10.11
C VAL A 136 10.90 18.55 -9.96
N GLN A 137 10.33 19.02 -8.84
CA GLN A 137 10.14 20.44 -8.58
C GLN A 137 11.47 21.21 -8.55
N ASP A 138 12.48 20.73 -7.83
CA ASP A 138 13.82 21.34 -7.78
C ASP A 138 14.44 21.44 -9.17
N THR A 139 14.23 20.43 -10.01
CA THR A 139 14.73 20.42 -11.39
C THR A 139 14.01 21.47 -12.23
N LEU A 140 12.68 21.54 -12.14
CA LEU A 140 11.87 22.55 -12.84
C LEU A 140 12.21 23.96 -12.37
N ASP A 141 12.40 24.17 -11.07
CA ASP A 141 12.79 25.45 -10.50
C ASP A 141 14.19 25.85 -10.97
N ARG A 142 15.15 24.93 -11.05
CA ARG A 142 16.47 25.23 -11.66
C ARG A 142 16.37 25.64 -13.13
N PHE A 143 15.44 25.07 -13.89
CA PHE A 143 15.20 25.49 -15.28
C PHE A 143 14.51 26.84 -15.36
N ASN A 144 13.54 27.12 -14.49
CA ASN A 144 12.81 28.39 -14.44
C ASN A 144 13.67 29.54 -13.87
N HIS A 145 14.59 29.25 -12.97
CA HIS A 145 15.52 30.20 -12.36
C HIS A 145 16.91 30.18 -13.02
N ALA A 146 17.08 29.45 -14.12
CA ALA A 146 18.28 29.57 -14.95
C ALA A 146 18.35 31.04 -15.41
N PRO A 147 19.45 31.78 -15.11
CA PRO A 147 19.53 33.17 -15.48
C PRO A 147 19.40 33.29 -16.99
N GLU A 148 18.36 34.00 -17.44
CA GLU A 148 18.26 34.56 -18.79
C GLU A 148 19.49 35.47 -19.01
N GLY A 149 20.65 34.92 -19.38
CA GLY A 149 21.82 35.77 -19.57
C GLY A 149 23.21 35.14 -19.49
N ALA A 150 23.38 33.82 -19.57
CA ALA A 150 24.70 33.23 -19.84
C ALA A 150 24.74 32.59 -21.22
N THR A 151 24.25 33.31 -22.23
CA THR A 151 24.43 32.93 -23.63
C THR A 151 25.92 33.07 -23.94
N TYR A 152 26.58 31.92 -24.07
CA TYR A 152 27.89 31.82 -24.69
C TYR A 152 27.79 32.50 -26.06
N THR A 153 28.32 33.70 -26.21
CA THR A 153 28.32 34.39 -27.50
C THR A 153 29.26 33.63 -28.44
N ALA A 154 28.94 33.56 -29.73
CA ALA A 154 29.79 32.92 -30.76
C ALA A 154 31.13 33.66 -31.01
N ARG A 155 31.55 34.51 -30.08
CA ARG A 155 32.78 35.31 -30.09
C ARG A 155 33.30 35.30 -28.66
N GLY A 156 33.99 34.22 -28.28
CA GLY A 156 34.37 33.93 -26.89
C GLY A 156 34.95 35.12 -26.13
N SER A 157 34.10 35.80 -25.36
CA SER A 157 34.53 36.79 -24.37
C SER A 157 33.53 36.82 -23.23
N ARG A 158 34.05 36.71 -22.01
CA ARG A 158 33.27 36.78 -20.77
C ARG A 158 33.16 38.24 -20.39
N GLU A 159 31.97 38.82 -20.54
CA GLU A 159 31.71 40.15 -19.98
C GLU A 159 31.46 40.00 -18.47
N ASN A 160 32.53 40.17 -17.70
CA ASN A 160 32.40 40.51 -16.29
C ASN A 160 33.07 41.86 -16.09
N ALA A 161 32.40 42.90 -16.59
CA ALA A 161 32.74 44.28 -16.30
C ALA A 161 32.30 44.63 -14.87
N ARG A 162 33.09 44.18 -13.89
CA ARG A 162 33.15 44.84 -12.58
C ARG A 162 34.58 45.33 -12.42
N GLY A 163 34.77 46.59 -12.80
CA GLY A 163 36.04 47.28 -12.68
C GLY A 163 36.47 47.36 -11.22
N HIS A 164 37.71 46.99 -10.96
CA HIS A 164 38.47 47.44 -9.79
C HIS A 164 39.85 47.86 -10.27
N HIS A 165 40.12 49.15 -10.11
CA HIS A 165 41.30 49.87 -10.57
C HIS A 165 42.51 49.43 -9.72
N LEU A 166 43.50 48.79 -10.34
CA LEU A 166 44.85 48.71 -9.78
C LEU A 166 45.53 50.06 -10.03
N ILE A 167 45.94 50.74 -8.96
CA ILE A 167 46.91 51.83 -9.04
C ILE A 167 48.24 51.21 -8.60
N ASP A 168 49.16 51.16 -9.55
CA ASP A 168 50.57 50.85 -9.36
C ASP A 168 51.31 52.19 -9.22
N HIS A 169 52.14 52.33 -8.18
CA HIS A 169 53.18 53.36 -8.13
C HIS A 169 54.41 52.80 -7.44
N VAL A 170 55.38 52.42 -8.29
CA VAL A 170 56.80 52.25 -7.97
C VAL A 170 57.45 53.63 -7.89
N GLY A 171 58.23 53.84 -6.82
CA GLY A 171 59.10 54.99 -6.58
C GLY A 171 59.78 54.87 -5.23
#